data_AF-A0A7Z9UB56-F1
#
_entry.id   AF-A0A7Z9UB56-F1
#
_cell.length_a   1.000
_cell.length_b   1.000
_cell.length_c   1.000
_cell.angle_alpha   90.00
_cell.angle_beta   90.00
_cell.angle_gamma   90.00
#
_symmetry.space_group_name_H-M   'P 1'
#
loop_
_entity.id
_entity.type
_entity.pdbx_description
1 polymer ?
#
loop_
_entity_poly.entity_id
_entity_poly.type
_entity_poly.pdbx_seq_one_letter_code
_entity_poly.pdbx_strand_id
1 'polypeptide(L)'
;MGGFLTHLFLWLWLGILGFHVTRRILRTDDPWMTFGSAIPVALLCLLGVFFPLARLIGHPIGWILGSIALFVLTVILYQRRESSGAPSLQDFGFSPFQWGCFMTLLTAANLVMHTRESVGPEDDYWIHFPLISLLNRGEFPPPNPFFDNLSLHGHFGRDYIVAILGWFSGGGETLLSSLWSFNHILSFSAFLLAFGLGRRNGGTAGGFLMSCLLFFGISVGSRVGLMDTYDNNNLLVYCLLLLFVALETTESDRPFWTDGFLCFALGLYGIIYETHLLLFCMVLWVGPLLWRRAEGKLSPRHWLRPFLICGVSILFAAFLGGPIQDLALRATGMIEVKVDHAATYQAQRVQVKFPKRDLFKIMVGPEVYRRLSYVYQGKAFEGLRRTGETAGMNARTDFHYAFILGPDVLLMHWLALYLGLPVGLWLLTKKHPEAQALWVFGLVSFLVPALVDFGPVHEREYFRWEFGAGFGFAGALAGALALG
;
A
#
# COMPACT_ATOMS: atom_id res chain seq x y z
N MET A 1 28.43 16.94 9.13
CA MET A 1 27.96 16.13 10.27
C MET A 1 26.55 16.48 10.78
N GLY A 2 25.99 17.68 10.52
CA GLY A 2 24.65 18.07 11.01
C GLY A 2 23.44 17.34 10.39
N GLY A 3 23.50 16.99 9.09
CA GLY A 3 22.35 16.38 8.39
C GLY A 3 21.99 14.96 8.86
N PHE A 4 22.99 14.10 9.13
CA PHE A 4 22.75 12.72 9.57
C PHE A 4 22.08 12.64 10.95
N LEU A 5 22.58 13.41 11.92
CA LEU A 5 22.00 13.45 13.27
C LEU A 5 20.56 13.96 13.26
N THR A 6 20.26 14.91 12.38
CA THR A 6 18.90 15.45 12.21
C THR A 6 17.95 14.40 11.64
N HIS A 7 18.36 13.66 10.60
CA HIS A 7 17.56 12.54 10.06
C HIS A 7 17.31 11.47 11.14
N LEU A 8 18.35 11.10 11.89
CA LEU A 8 18.23 10.10 12.95
C LEU A 8 17.25 10.56 14.03
N PHE A 9 17.35 11.80 14.48
CA PHE A 9 16.42 12.36 15.47
C PHE A 9 14.98 12.40 14.96
N LEU A 10 14.78 12.80 13.70
CA LEU A 10 13.46 12.83 13.07
C LEU A 10 12.81 11.44 13.05
N TRP A 11 13.56 10.42 12.59
CA TRP A 11 13.06 9.05 12.55
C TRP A 11 12.82 8.45 13.94
N LEU A 12 13.68 8.75 14.91
CA LEU A 12 13.47 8.35 16.31
C LEU A 12 12.20 8.98 16.89
N TRP A 13 12.00 10.29 16.66
CA TRP A 13 10.79 10.98 17.11
C TRP A 13 9.52 10.41 16.48
N LEU A 14 9.52 10.19 15.16
CA LEU A 14 8.41 9.55 14.46
C LEU A 14 8.16 8.12 14.99
N GLY A 15 9.22 7.35 15.22
CA GLY A 15 9.12 6.01 15.82
C GLY A 15 8.48 6.04 17.21
N ILE A 16 8.88 6.98 18.07
CA ILE A 16 8.31 7.15 19.42
C ILE A 16 6.82 7.54 19.35
N LEU A 17 6.48 8.53 18.51
CA LEU A 17 5.09 8.96 18.29
C LEU A 17 4.22 7.78 17.84
N GLY A 18 4.65 7.11 16.78
CA GLY A 18 3.92 5.99 16.19
C GLY A 18 3.78 4.79 17.13
N PHE A 19 4.84 4.46 17.86
CA PHE A 19 4.82 3.43 18.89
C PHE A 19 3.77 3.74 19.96
N HIS A 20 3.75 4.97 20.47
CA HIS A 20 2.78 5.36 21.50
C HIS A 20 1.35 5.43 20.98
N VAL A 21 1.11 5.91 19.75
CA VAL A 21 -0.22 5.86 19.13
C VAL A 21 -0.68 4.41 19.00
N THR A 22 0.18 3.53 18.48
CA THR A 22 -0.13 2.11 18.28
C THR A 22 -0.43 1.41 19.60
N ARG A 23 0.42 1.59 20.62
CA ARG A 23 0.27 0.93 21.91
C ARG A 23 -0.87 1.50 22.76
N ARG A 24 -1.08 2.82 22.74
CA ARG A 24 -1.99 3.51 23.69
C ARG A 24 -3.36 3.84 23.10
N ILE A 25 -3.43 4.13 21.81
CA ILE A 25 -4.70 4.44 21.12
C ILE A 25 -5.22 3.17 20.44
N LEU A 26 -4.37 2.49 19.65
CA LEU A 26 -4.78 1.30 18.91
C LEU A 26 -4.73 0.01 19.74
N ARG A 27 -4.14 0.06 20.95
CA ARG A 27 -4.03 -1.03 21.93
C ARG A 27 -3.47 -2.34 21.37
N THR A 28 -2.50 -2.23 20.46
CA THR A 28 -1.76 -3.41 19.98
C THR A 28 -0.77 -3.87 21.05
N ASP A 29 -0.79 -5.16 21.34
CA ASP A 29 0.02 -5.83 22.38
C ASP A 29 1.11 -6.73 21.80
N ASP A 30 0.94 -7.18 20.56
CA ASP A 30 1.96 -7.90 19.80
C ASP A 30 3.15 -6.97 19.51
N PRO A 31 4.39 -7.31 19.95
CA PRO A 31 5.56 -6.48 19.74
C PRO A 31 5.90 -6.31 18.26
N TRP A 32 5.79 -7.35 17.43
CA TRP A 32 6.09 -7.28 15.99
C TRP A 32 5.16 -6.31 15.29
N MET A 33 3.88 -6.38 15.63
CA MET A 33 2.86 -5.47 15.08
C MET A 33 3.04 -4.05 15.61
N THR A 34 3.39 -3.89 16.88
CA THR A 34 3.60 -2.57 17.50
C THR A 34 4.78 -1.84 16.87
N PHE A 35 5.93 -2.52 16.74
CA PHE A 35 7.12 -1.94 16.11
C PHE A 35 6.93 -1.77 14.59
N GLY A 36 6.31 -2.73 13.91
CA GLY A 36 6.03 -2.64 12.48
C GLY A 36 5.04 -1.53 12.12
N SER A 37 4.06 -1.26 13.00
CA SER A 37 3.08 -0.19 12.78
C SER A 37 3.60 1.20 13.11
N ALA A 38 4.67 1.32 13.91
CA ALA A 38 5.10 2.61 14.47
C ALA A 38 5.33 3.66 13.37
N ILE A 39 6.20 3.38 12.41
CA ILE A 39 6.49 4.32 11.34
C ILE A 39 5.26 4.62 10.46
N PRO A 40 4.54 3.64 9.87
CA PRO A 40 3.39 3.96 9.03
C PRO A 40 2.30 4.74 9.77
N VAL A 41 2.06 4.45 11.06
CA VAL A 41 1.13 5.24 11.88
C VAL A 41 1.63 6.68 12.07
N ALA A 42 2.91 6.87 12.35
CA ALA A 42 3.49 8.20 12.50
C ALA A 42 3.42 9.02 11.20
N LEU A 43 3.67 8.38 10.05
CA LEU A 43 3.58 9.01 8.73
C LEU A 43 2.13 9.41 8.39
N LEU A 44 1.14 8.62 8.77
CA LEU A 44 -0.28 9.00 8.64
C LEU A 44 -0.63 10.19 9.54
N CYS A 45 -0.17 10.21 10.80
CA CYS A 45 -0.35 11.35 11.68
C CYS A 45 0.31 12.62 11.13
N LEU A 46 1.53 12.48 10.59
CA LEU A 46 2.27 13.55 9.92
C LEU A 46 1.49 14.08 8.73
N LEU A 47 1.08 13.22 7.80
CA LEU A 47 0.33 13.64 6.63
C LEU A 47 -0.99 14.32 7.03
N GLY A 48 -1.78 13.72 7.92
CA GLY A 48 -3.09 14.26 8.30
C GLY A 48 -3.08 15.50 9.19
N VAL A 49 -1.94 15.86 9.80
CA VAL A 49 -1.78 17.13 10.51
C VAL A 49 -1.17 18.19 9.60
N PHE A 50 -0.09 17.86 8.89
CA PHE A 50 0.69 18.84 8.14
C PHE A 50 -0.04 19.30 6.89
N PHE A 51 -0.74 18.39 6.22
CA PHE A 51 -1.42 18.71 4.98
C PHE A 51 -2.58 19.72 5.20
N PRO A 52 -3.53 19.48 6.12
CA PRO A 52 -4.59 20.47 6.37
C PRO A 52 -4.05 21.80 6.90
N LEU A 53 -3.06 21.79 7.79
CA LEU A 53 -2.50 23.02 8.35
C LEU A 53 -1.77 23.86 7.31
N ALA A 54 -0.97 23.24 6.43
CA ALA A 54 -0.32 23.94 5.33
C ALA A 54 -1.34 24.56 4.37
N ARG A 55 -2.44 23.86 4.09
CA ARG A 55 -3.53 24.38 3.23
C ARG A 55 -4.29 25.54 3.88
N LEU A 56 -4.44 25.54 5.20
CA LEU A 56 -5.19 26.58 5.94
C LEU A 56 -4.36 27.83 6.22
N ILE A 57 -3.09 27.67 6.60
CA ILE A 57 -2.25 28.75 7.17
C ILE A 57 -1.04 29.05 6.25
N GLY A 58 -0.78 28.23 5.25
CA GLY A 58 0.34 28.37 4.32
C GLY A 58 1.64 27.75 4.82
N HIS A 59 2.55 27.46 3.88
CA HIS A 59 3.93 27.05 4.15
C HIS A 59 4.81 28.28 4.41
N PRO A 60 5.77 28.28 5.37
CA PRO A 60 6.15 27.16 6.25
C PRO A 60 5.38 27.10 7.58
N ILE A 61 4.55 28.10 7.89
CA ILE A 61 3.90 28.25 9.22
C ILE A 61 3.06 27.01 9.57
N GLY A 62 2.28 26.49 8.63
CA GLY A 62 1.46 25.30 8.83
C GLY A 62 2.28 24.06 9.22
N TRP A 63 3.49 23.90 8.67
CA TRP A 63 4.38 22.79 9.03
C TRP A 63 4.99 22.97 10.42
N ILE A 64 5.36 24.20 10.79
CA ILE A 64 5.86 24.51 12.14
C ILE A 64 4.78 24.20 13.19
N LEU A 65 3.53 24.66 12.95
CA LEU A 65 2.40 24.37 13.83
C LEU A 65 2.08 22.87 13.87
N GLY A 66 2.19 22.18 12.74
CA GLY A 66 2.04 20.72 12.66
C GLY A 66 3.06 19.98 13.52
N SER A 67 4.33 20.39 13.46
CA SER A 67 5.39 19.83 14.31
C SER A 67 5.12 20.07 15.78
N ILE A 68 4.69 21.27 16.18
CA ILE A 68 4.31 21.57 17.56
C ILE A 68 3.15 20.68 18.00
N ALA A 69 2.10 20.54 17.17
CA ALA A 69 0.95 19.72 17.50
C ALA A 69 1.33 18.25 17.69
N LEU A 70 2.15 17.67 16.80
CA LEU A 70 2.62 16.29 16.94
C LEU A 70 3.58 16.12 18.11
N PHE A 71 4.42 17.11 18.40
CA PHE A 71 5.31 17.08 19.55
C PHE A 71 4.51 17.08 20.86
N VAL A 72 3.52 17.96 21.00
CA VAL A 72 2.59 17.99 22.13
C VAL A 72 1.85 16.66 22.27
N LEU A 73 1.33 16.11 21.16
CA LEU A 73 0.72 14.80 21.16
C LEU A 73 1.69 13.71 21.65
N THR A 74 2.93 13.73 21.19
CA THR A 74 3.98 12.78 21.62
C THR A 74 4.22 12.89 23.12
N VAL A 75 4.34 14.12 23.66
CA VAL A 75 4.55 14.36 25.10
C VAL A 75 3.36 13.90 25.93
N ILE A 76 2.13 14.22 25.53
CA ILE A 76 0.90 13.74 26.19
C ILE A 76 0.87 12.21 26.18
N LEU A 77 1.11 11.62 25.02
CA LEU A 77 1.17 10.18 24.82
C LEU A 77 2.43 9.53 25.40
N TYR A 78 3.39 10.26 25.94
CA TYR A 78 4.52 9.72 26.70
C TYR A 78 4.19 9.77 28.19
N GLN A 79 3.76 10.94 28.68
CA GLN A 79 3.48 11.25 30.08
C GLN A 79 2.26 10.53 30.66
N ARG A 80 1.27 10.17 29.83
CA ARG A 80 0.14 9.36 30.30
C ARG A 80 0.72 8.07 30.92
N ARG A 81 0.52 7.83 32.22
CA ARG A 81 0.95 6.54 32.81
C ARG A 81 0.26 5.41 32.06
N GLU A 82 0.77 4.18 32.16
CA GLU A 82 0.02 2.95 31.79
C GLU A 82 -1.22 2.73 32.68
N SER A 83 -1.90 3.82 33.06
CA SER A 83 -3.14 3.80 33.81
C SER A 83 -4.23 3.23 32.91
N SER A 84 -4.60 2.00 33.25
CA SER A 84 -5.83 1.26 32.93
C SER A 84 -6.06 0.85 31.46
N GLY A 85 -5.35 -0.20 31.02
CA GLY A 85 -5.90 -1.14 30.03
C GLY A 85 -5.13 -1.34 28.72
N ALA A 86 -3.91 -0.81 28.57
CA ALA A 86 -3.01 -1.26 27.51
C ALA A 86 -2.38 -2.61 27.96
N PRO A 87 -2.48 -3.69 27.17
CA PRO A 87 -1.87 -4.96 27.55
C PRO A 87 -0.35 -4.82 27.64
N SER A 88 0.29 -5.62 28.50
CA SER A 88 1.75 -5.71 28.54
C SER A 88 2.27 -6.20 27.19
N LEU A 89 3.35 -5.59 26.68
CA LEU A 89 4.03 -6.12 25.50
C LEU A 89 4.47 -7.56 25.79
N GLN A 90 4.08 -8.47 24.91
CA GLN A 90 4.56 -9.84 24.97
C GLN A 90 6.04 -9.89 24.59
N ASP A 91 6.76 -10.91 25.07
CA ASP A 91 8.11 -11.17 24.57
C ASP A 91 8.08 -11.53 23.09
N PHE A 92 9.15 -11.19 22.36
CA PHE A 92 9.29 -11.56 20.96
C PHE A 92 9.24 -13.10 20.75
N GLY A 93 9.59 -13.88 21.77
CA GLY A 93 9.40 -15.33 21.81
C GLY A 93 10.26 -16.10 20.81
N PHE A 94 11.52 -15.68 20.64
CA PHE A 94 12.47 -16.25 19.67
C PHE A 94 13.61 -17.00 20.33
N SER A 95 13.98 -18.14 19.74
CA SER A 95 15.27 -18.78 20.01
C SER A 95 16.41 -18.06 19.27
N PRO A 96 17.68 -18.22 19.69
CA PRO A 96 18.83 -17.64 18.98
C PRO A 96 18.90 -18.03 17.49
N PHE A 97 18.54 -19.27 17.15
CA PHE A 97 18.46 -19.73 15.75
C PHE A 97 17.37 -18.99 14.96
N GLN A 98 16.19 -18.81 15.55
CA GLN A 98 15.11 -18.05 14.92
C GLN A 98 15.50 -16.59 14.71
N TRP A 99 16.22 -15.97 15.65
CA TRP A 99 16.82 -14.66 15.46
C TRP A 99 17.78 -14.63 14.27
N GLY A 100 18.66 -15.63 14.15
CA GLY A 100 19.54 -15.77 13.00
C GLY A 100 18.77 -15.79 11.68
N CYS A 101 17.79 -16.68 11.54
CA CYS A 101 16.95 -16.78 10.33
C CYS A 101 16.21 -15.48 10.02
N PHE A 102 15.62 -14.84 11.04
CA PHE A 102 14.89 -13.59 10.90
C PHE A 102 15.80 -12.47 10.41
N MET A 103 16.96 -12.29 11.05
CA MET A 103 17.92 -11.26 10.66
C MET A 103 18.48 -11.52 9.26
N THR A 104 18.72 -12.77 8.88
CA THR A 104 19.13 -13.11 7.50
C THR A 104 18.08 -12.70 6.49
N LEU A 105 16.81 -13.06 6.69
CA LEU A 105 15.73 -12.72 5.78
C LEU A 105 15.50 -11.20 5.68
N LEU A 106 15.49 -10.52 6.83
CA LEU A 106 15.35 -9.08 6.88
C LEU A 106 16.52 -8.37 6.18
N THR A 107 17.75 -8.84 6.40
CA THR A 107 18.94 -8.30 5.75
C THR A 107 18.90 -8.54 4.26
N ALA A 108 18.49 -9.73 3.80
CA ALA A 108 18.33 -10.03 2.38
C ALA A 108 17.30 -9.10 1.72
N ALA A 109 16.13 -8.91 2.35
CA ALA A 109 15.09 -8.01 1.85
C ALA A 109 15.60 -6.56 1.70
N ASN A 110 16.31 -6.05 2.71
CA ASN A 110 16.86 -4.70 2.68
C ASN A 110 18.06 -4.57 1.74
N LEU A 111 18.91 -5.59 1.61
CA LEU A 111 20.06 -5.56 0.72
C LEU A 111 19.65 -5.54 -0.75
N VAL A 112 18.58 -6.27 -1.12
CA VAL A 112 18.03 -6.21 -2.48
C VAL A 112 17.51 -4.79 -2.76
N MET A 113 16.73 -4.22 -1.85
CA MET A 113 16.25 -2.85 -1.97
C MET A 113 17.42 -1.86 -2.10
N HIS A 114 18.39 -1.91 -1.19
CA HIS A 114 19.58 -1.07 -1.23
C HIS A 114 20.32 -1.15 -2.57
N THR A 115 20.47 -2.38 -3.08
CA THR A 115 21.12 -2.63 -4.37
C THR A 115 20.33 -2.01 -5.52
N ARG A 116 19.00 -2.14 -5.52
CA ARG A 116 18.13 -1.50 -6.52
C ARG A 116 18.27 0.01 -6.52
N GLU A 117 18.16 0.64 -5.34
CA GLU A 117 18.32 2.10 -5.21
C GLU A 117 19.73 2.58 -5.64
N SER A 118 20.74 1.72 -5.51
CA SER A 118 22.13 2.06 -5.88
C SER A 118 22.43 1.89 -7.37
N VAL A 119 21.69 1.03 -8.08
CA VAL A 119 21.91 0.73 -9.50
C VAL A 119 21.27 1.79 -10.41
N GLY A 120 20.21 2.44 -9.97
CA GLY A 120 19.58 3.54 -10.70
C GLY A 120 18.41 4.15 -9.95
N PRO A 121 17.98 5.36 -10.35
CA PRO A 121 16.77 5.97 -9.81
C PRO A 121 15.52 5.16 -10.23
N GLU A 122 14.46 5.23 -9.42
CA GLU A 122 13.14 4.64 -9.69
C GLU A 122 12.56 5.04 -11.07
N ASP A 123 11.70 4.20 -11.67
CA ASP A 123 11.23 4.34 -13.06
C ASP A 123 10.48 5.67 -13.31
N ASP A 124 9.85 6.23 -12.27
CA ASP A 124 9.10 7.50 -12.30
C ASP A 124 9.81 8.66 -11.57
N TYR A 125 11.09 8.52 -11.28
CA TYR A 125 11.89 9.51 -10.55
C TYR A 125 11.79 10.91 -11.16
N TRP A 126 11.77 10.99 -12.49
CA TRP A 126 11.71 12.24 -13.24
C TRP A 126 10.39 13.01 -13.07
N ILE A 127 9.33 12.33 -12.64
CA ILE A 127 8.04 12.95 -12.33
C ILE A 127 8.00 13.29 -10.84
N HIS A 128 8.30 12.32 -9.97
CA HIS A 128 8.14 12.47 -8.53
C HIS A 128 9.18 13.41 -7.90
N PHE A 129 10.43 13.40 -8.34
CA PHE A 129 11.46 14.20 -7.70
C PHE A 129 11.23 15.72 -7.88
N PRO A 130 10.88 16.23 -9.09
CA PRO A 130 10.45 17.62 -9.23
C PRO A 130 9.22 17.94 -8.36
N LEU A 131 8.24 17.04 -8.28
CA LEU A 131 7.04 17.24 -7.44
C LEU A 131 7.38 17.38 -5.97
N ILE A 132 8.21 16.48 -5.45
CA ILE A 132 8.72 16.54 -4.08
C ILE A 132 9.42 17.87 -3.83
N SER A 133 10.21 18.37 -4.79
CA SER A 133 10.89 19.66 -4.68
C SER A 133 9.92 20.86 -4.63
N LEU A 134 8.89 20.86 -5.48
CA LEU A 134 7.84 21.91 -5.48
C LEU A 134 7.06 21.90 -4.16
N LEU A 135 6.65 20.71 -3.69
CA LEU A 135 5.96 20.54 -2.42
C LEU A 135 6.83 20.97 -1.23
N ASN A 136 8.15 20.72 -1.28
CA ASN A 136 9.11 21.15 -0.25
C ASN A 136 9.21 22.68 -0.13
N ARG A 137 8.93 23.41 -1.22
CA ARG A 137 8.86 24.88 -1.25
C ARG A 137 7.48 25.43 -0.84
N GLY A 138 6.50 24.54 -0.63
CA GLY A 138 5.13 24.90 -0.29
C GLY A 138 4.23 25.18 -1.50
N GLU A 139 4.64 24.78 -2.70
CA GLU A 139 3.82 24.92 -3.90
C GLU A 139 2.74 23.83 -3.93
N PHE A 140 1.50 24.19 -3.56
CA PHE A 140 0.37 23.26 -3.52
C PHE A 140 -0.94 23.91 -4.03
N PRO A 141 -1.73 23.21 -4.88
CA PRO A 141 -1.42 21.93 -5.54
C PRO A 141 -0.21 22.06 -6.48
N PRO A 142 0.64 21.03 -6.58
CA PRO A 142 1.84 21.15 -7.39
C PRO A 142 1.45 21.22 -8.88
N PRO A 143 2.04 22.14 -9.67
CA PRO A 143 1.88 22.13 -11.12
C PRO A 143 2.49 20.85 -11.71
N ASN A 144 2.05 20.47 -12.91
CA ASN A 144 2.71 19.41 -13.66
C ASN A 144 4.14 19.86 -13.97
N PRO A 145 5.17 19.06 -13.65
CA PRO A 145 6.57 19.48 -13.75
C PRO A 145 7.04 19.65 -15.21
N PHE A 146 6.27 19.15 -16.19
CA PHE A 146 6.52 19.30 -17.61
C PHE A 146 5.53 20.27 -18.29
N PHE A 147 4.39 20.54 -17.66
CA PHE A 147 3.32 21.39 -18.19
C PHE A 147 2.79 22.29 -17.07
N ASP A 148 3.51 23.38 -16.80
CA ASP A 148 3.25 24.31 -15.68
C ASP A 148 1.83 24.90 -15.64
N ASN A 149 1.16 24.95 -16.80
CA ASN A 149 -0.23 25.37 -16.95
C ASN A 149 -1.27 24.32 -16.53
N LEU A 150 -0.85 23.09 -16.22
CA LEU A 150 -1.73 22.01 -15.78
C LEU A 150 -1.49 21.70 -14.30
N SER A 151 -2.57 21.69 -13.52
CA SER A 151 -2.51 21.13 -12.16
C SER A 151 -2.52 19.61 -12.21
N LEU A 152 -1.65 18.96 -11.43
CA LEU A 152 -1.69 17.52 -11.25
C LEU A 152 -2.77 17.15 -10.23
N HIS A 153 -3.63 16.21 -10.62
CA HIS A 153 -4.70 15.69 -9.78
C HIS A 153 -4.44 14.26 -9.27
N GLY A 154 -3.22 13.74 -9.43
CA GLY A 154 -2.86 12.38 -8.98
C GLY A 154 -2.51 12.25 -7.50
N HIS A 155 -2.02 11.07 -7.14
CA HIS A 155 -1.67 10.72 -5.77
C HIS A 155 -0.33 11.37 -5.32
N PHE A 156 -0.41 12.45 -4.55
CA PHE A 156 0.76 13.20 -4.07
C PHE A 156 1.12 12.92 -2.60
N GLY A 157 0.35 12.08 -1.90
CA GLY A 157 0.50 11.88 -0.44
C GLY A 157 1.88 11.36 -0.02
N ARG A 158 2.46 10.41 -0.78
CA ARG A 158 3.84 9.93 -0.57
C ARG A 158 4.84 11.07 -0.76
N ASP A 159 4.74 11.76 -1.89
CA ASP A 159 5.68 12.81 -2.27
C ASP A 159 5.67 13.96 -1.26
N TYR A 160 4.48 14.27 -0.73
CA TYR A 160 4.30 15.25 0.34
C TYR A 160 4.96 14.82 1.65
N ILE A 161 4.86 13.54 2.03
CA ILE A 161 5.59 13.00 3.19
C ILE A 161 7.10 13.17 2.99
N VAL A 162 7.65 12.78 1.83
CA VAL A 162 9.08 12.92 1.55
C VAL A 162 9.52 14.39 1.57
N ALA A 163 8.69 15.29 1.02
CA ALA A 163 8.93 16.72 1.05
C ALA A 163 9.01 17.27 2.48
N ILE A 164 8.11 16.85 3.37
CA ILE A 164 8.15 17.22 4.79
C ILE A 164 9.45 16.70 5.43
N LEU A 165 9.76 15.41 5.25
CA LEU A 165 10.96 14.80 5.84
C LEU A 165 12.24 15.53 5.41
N GLY A 166 12.39 15.84 4.13
CA GLY A 166 13.57 16.55 3.62
C GLY A 166 13.66 18.01 4.04
N TRP A 167 12.53 18.67 4.33
CA TRP A 167 12.54 20.02 4.87
C TRP A 167 13.11 20.04 6.29
N PHE A 168 12.60 19.18 7.18
CA PHE A 168 13.09 19.10 8.57
C PHE A 168 14.51 18.56 8.67
N SER A 169 14.94 17.77 7.70
CA SER A 169 16.26 17.13 7.73
C SER A 169 17.39 18.00 7.18
N GLY A 170 17.08 19.02 6.37
CA GLY A 170 18.08 19.91 5.81
C GLY A 170 17.57 20.89 4.76
N GLY A 171 16.36 21.45 4.93
CA GLY A 171 15.86 22.52 4.07
C GLY A 171 15.69 22.15 2.59
N GLY A 172 15.50 20.86 2.28
CA GLY A 172 15.36 20.38 0.90
C GLY A 172 16.68 19.94 0.22
N GLU A 173 17.85 20.28 0.76
CA GLU A 173 19.15 19.82 0.23
C GLU A 173 19.36 18.31 0.43
N THR A 174 18.58 17.71 1.34
CA THR A 174 18.71 16.30 1.74
C THR A 174 17.58 15.42 1.21
N LEU A 175 16.81 15.87 0.21
CA LEU A 175 15.66 15.14 -0.34
C LEU A 175 15.99 13.71 -0.78
N LEU A 176 17.13 13.49 -1.45
CA LEU A 176 17.57 12.15 -1.86
C LEU A 176 17.87 11.24 -0.65
N SER A 177 18.55 11.77 0.37
CA SER A 177 18.81 11.04 1.62
C SER A 177 17.52 10.74 2.39
N SER A 178 16.57 11.67 2.37
CA SER A 178 15.25 11.49 2.98
C SER A 178 14.45 10.42 2.26
N LEU A 179 14.45 10.40 0.92
CA LEU A 179 13.81 9.37 0.10
C LEU A 179 14.42 7.98 0.35
N TRP A 180 15.76 7.90 0.35
CA TRP A 180 16.50 6.66 0.60
C TRP A 180 16.19 6.09 1.99
N SER A 181 16.27 6.92 3.04
CA SER A 181 15.96 6.48 4.41
C SER A 181 14.48 6.12 4.59
N PHE A 182 13.58 6.85 3.94
CA PHE A 182 12.13 6.58 3.95
C PHE A 182 11.82 5.16 3.44
N ASN A 183 12.39 4.76 2.30
CA ASN A 183 12.13 3.42 1.74
C ASN A 183 12.69 2.31 2.63
N HIS A 184 13.92 2.43 3.13
CA HIS A 184 14.54 1.40 3.98
C HIS A 184 13.78 1.22 5.30
N ILE A 185 13.38 2.33 5.95
CA ILE A 185 12.63 2.27 7.21
C ILE A 185 11.22 1.71 6.98
N LEU A 186 10.58 2.06 5.86
CA LEU A 186 9.30 1.44 5.48
C LEU A 186 9.43 -0.04 5.16
N SER A 187 10.52 -0.47 4.51
CA SER A 187 10.78 -1.87 4.21
C SER A 187 10.91 -2.69 5.50
N PHE A 188 11.68 -2.18 6.46
CA PHE A 188 11.77 -2.75 7.80
C PHE A 188 10.39 -2.84 8.47
N SER A 189 9.61 -1.76 8.44
CA SER A 189 8.28 -1.69 9.06
C SER A 189 7.30 -2.69 8.42
N ALA A 190 7.27 -2.76 7.08
CA ALA A 190 6.46 -3.69 6.32
C ALA A 190 6.86 -5.14 6.58
N PHE A 191 8.15 -5.42 6.73
CA PHE A 191 8.65 -6.76 7.08
C PHE A 191 8.17 -7.21 8.46
N LEU A 192 8.24 -6.32 9.46
CA LEU A 192 7.74 -6.60 10.81
C LEU A 192 6.22 -6.80 10.83
N LEU A 193 5.47 -5.99 10.09
CA LEU A 193 4.01 -6.15 9.94
C LEU A 193 3.65 -7.48 9.28
N ALA A 194 4.30 -7.82 8.17
CA ALA A 194 4.13 -9.11 7.51
C ALA A 194 4.42 -10.27 8.47
N PHE A 195 5.52 -10.16 9.24
CA PHE A 195 5.91 -11.18 10.21
C PHE A 195 4.87 -11.33 11.32
N GLY A 196 4.42 -10.22 11.92
CA GLY A 196 3.42 -10.24 12.99
C GLY A 196 2.06 -10.77 12.51
N LEU A 197 1.60 -10.39 11.32
CA LEU A 197 0.39 -10.95 10.70
C LEU A 197 0.51 -12.45 10.47
N GLY A 198 1.67 -12.91 9.97
CA GLY A 198 1.94 -14.33 9.81
C GLY A 198 1.95 -15.08 11.14
N ARG A 199 2.48 -14.47 12.21
CA ARG A 199 2.45 -15.05 13.56
C ARG A 199 1.05 -15.26 14.11
N ARG A 200 0.13 -14.33 13.85
CA ARG A 200 -1.28 -14.48 14.22
C ARG A 200 -1.96 -15.64 13.50
N ASN A 201 -1.53 -15.96 12.27
CA ASN A 201 -2.06 -17.09 11.52
C ASN A 201 -1.51 -18.45 12.00
N GLY A 202 -0.19 -18.58 12.15
CA GLY A 202 0.47 -19.88 12.35
C GLY A 202 1.76 -19.83 13.18
N GLY A 203 1.82 -18.92 14.15
CA GLY A 203 2.97 -18.75 15.03
C GLY A 203 4.25 -18.35 14.29
N THR A 204 5.42 -18.65 14.86
CA THR A 204 6.71 -18.23 14.28
C THR A 204 6.90 -18.69 12.83
N ALA A 205 6.47 -19.91 12.48
CA ALA A 205 6.53 -20.42 11.12
C ALA A 205 5.67 -19.60 10.16
N GLY A 206 4.44 -19.26 10.56
CA GLY A 206 3.57 -18.38 9.79
C GLY A 206 4.17 -16.99 9.57
N GLY A 207 4.86 -16.45 10.58
CA GLY A 207 5.60 -15.18 10.45
C GLY A 207 6.67 -15.26 9.36
N PHE A 208 7.50 -16.32 9.38
CA PHE A 208 8.51 -16.53 8.36
C PHE A 208 7.90 -16.69 6.97
N LEU A 209 6.87 -17.54 6.83
CA LEU A 209 6.21 -17.77 5.55
C LEU A 209 5.60 -16.48 4.98
N MET A 210 4.94 -15.68 5.81
CA MET A 210 4.30 -14.42 5.38
C MET A 210 5.33 -13.40 4.92
N SER A 211 6.37 -13.15 5.72
CA SER A 211 7.45 -12.24 5.32
C SER A 211 8.17 -12.73 4.08
N CYS A 212 8.46 -14.04 3.99
CA CYS A 212 9.13 -14.61 2.81
C CYS A 212 8.31 -14.47 1.54
N LEU A 213 7.03 -14.86 1.54
CA LEU A 213 6.22 -14.84 0.34
C LEU A 213 5.84 -13.43 -0.10
N LEU A 214 5.61 -12.49 0.83
CA LEU A 214 5.36 -11.10 0.46
C LEU A 214 6.62 -10.40 -0.08
N PHE A 215 7.79 -10.64 0.51
CA PHE A 215 9.02 -9.98 0.06
C PHE A 215 9.70 -10.64 -1.12
N PHE A 216 9.53 -11.95 -1.33
CA PHE A 216 10.27 -12.70 -2.36
C PHE A 216 9.36 -13.57 -3.25
N GLY A 217 8.15 -13.91 -2.81
CA GLY A 217 7.27 -14.88 -3.47
C GLY A 217 6.29 -14.29 -4.48
N ILE A 218 6.05 -12.98 -4.47
CA ILE A 218 5.25 -12.31 -5.50
C ILE A 218 6.05 -12.32 -6.80
N SER A 219 5.48 -12.85 -7.88
CA SER A 219 6.07 -12.71 -9.21
C SER A 219 4.97 -12.36 -10.18
N VAL A 220 4.94 -11.08 -10.56
CA VAL A 220 4.01 -10.51 -11.53
C VAL A 220 4.85 -9.72 -12.51
N GLY A 221 4.99 -10.28 -13.70
CA GLY A 221 5.91 -9.86 -14.73
C GLY A 221 7.34 -9.70 -14.27
N SER A 222 7.93 -8.55 -14.59
CA SER A 222 9.29 -8.22 -14.14
C SER A 222 9.38 -7.91 -12.65
N ARG A 223 8.25 -7.76 -11.93
CA ARG A 223 8.25 -7.38 -10.52
C ARG A 223 8.27 -8.60 -9.61
N VAL A 224 9.16 -8.54 -8.61
CA VAL A 224 9.37 -9.63 -7.65
C VAL A 224 9.28 -9.12 -6.21
N GLY A 225 8.21 -9.49 -5.53
CA GLY A 225 8.04 -9.20 -4.11
C GLY A 225 7.92 -7.72 -3.75
N LEU A 226 7.78 -7.44 -2.45
CA LEU A 226 7.78 -6.07 -1.93
C LEU A 226 9.14 -5.37 -2.09
N MET A 227 10.24 -6.12 -2.15
CA MET A 227 11.58 -5.53 -2.36
C MET A 227 11.72 -4.79 -3.70
N ASP A 228 10.87 -5.11 -4.68
CA ASP A 228 10.86 -4.50 -6.02
C ASP A 228 9.79 -3.39 -6.14
N THR A 229 9.03 -3.11 -5.07
CA THR A 229 8.05 -1.99 -5.03
C THR A 229 8.71 -0.62 -4.87
N TYR A 230 10.04 -0.58 -4.68
CA TYR A 230 10.85 0.62 -4.78
C TYR A 230 10.70 1.28 -6.16
N ASP A 231 10.96 0.53 -7.24
CA ASP A 231 10.96 1.04 -8.61
C ASP A 231 9.63 1.65 -9.07
N ASN A 232 8.54 1.41 -8.32
CA ASN A 232 7.18 1.87 -8.64
C ASN A 232 6.53 2.67 -7.50
N ASN A 233 7.30 3.15 -6.52
CA ASN A 233 6.83 4.07 -5.47
C ASN A 233 5.71 3.56 -4.56
N ASN A 234 5.53 2.24 -4.47
CA ASN A 234 4.36 1.65 -3.83
C ASN A 234 4.65 0.98 -2.49
N LEU A 235 5.88 1.05 -1.97
CA LEU A 235 6.19 0.41 -0.68
C LEU A 235 5.33 0.95 0.47
N LEU A 236 5.11 2.28 0.52
CA LEU A 236 4.19 2.89 1.49
C LEU A 236 2.77 2.32 1.34
N VAL A 237 2.31 2.10 0.11
CA VAL A 237 0.98 1.58 -0.22
C VAL A 237 0.78 0.21 0.43
N TYR A 238 1.70 -0.73 0.16
CA TYR A 238 1.60 -2.08 0.72
C TYR A 238 1.88 -2.15 2.21
N CYS A 239 2.76 -1.28 2.75
CA CYS A 239 2.99 -1.17 4.19
C CYS A 239 1.71 -0.72 4.93
N LEU A 240 1.02 0.31 4.40
CA LEU A 240 -0.27 0.76 4.92
C LEU A 240 -1.35 -0.30 4.75
N LEU A 241 -1.35 -1.06 3.67
CA LEU A 241 -2.30 -2.15 3.49
C LEU A 241 -2.13 -3.26 4.54
N LEU A 242 -0.89 -3.65 4.85
CA LEU A 242 -0.61 -4.58 5.95
C LEU A 242 -1.09 -4.02 7.29
N LEU A 243 -0.88 -2.73 7.54
CA LEU A 243 -1.42 -2.05 8.72
C LEU A 243 -2.96 -2.09 8.74
N PHE A 244 -3.64 -1.88 7.60
CA PHE A 244 -5.09 -1.91 7.56
C PHE A 244 -5.65 -3.32 7.76
N VAL A 245 -5.01 -4.34 7.19
CA VAL A 245 -5.32 -5.75 7.48
C VAL A 245 -5.17 -6.00 8.99
N ALA A 246 -4.04 -5.62 9.57
CA ALA A 246 -3.78 -5.76 11.01
C ALA A 246 -4.87 -5.15 11.87
N LEU A 247 -5.25 -3.91 11.59
CA LEU A 247 -6.29 -3.21 12.33
C LEU A 247 -7.64 -3.87 12.10
N GLU A 248 -7.96 -4.30 10.89
CA GLU A 248 -9.26 -4.87 10.55
C GLU A 248 -9.48 -6.27 11.14
N THR A 249 -8.42 -7.07 11.28
CA THR A 249 -8.50 -8.45 11.75
C THR A 249 -8.27 -8.61 13.24
N THR A 250 -7.92 -7.53 13.96
CA THR A 250 -7.81 -7.55 15.42
C THR A 250 -9.22 -7.58 16.05
N GLU A 251 -9.58 -8.71 16.66
CA GLU A 251 -10.93 -8.97 17.19
C GLU A 251 -11.11 -8.65 18.70
N SER A 252 -10.03 -8.51 19.49
CA SER A 252 -10.11 -8.28 20.94
C SER A 252 -10.42 -6.82 21.28
N ASP A 253 -11.33 -6.58 22.25
CA ASP A 253 -11.68 -5.32 22.94
C ASP A 253 -11.28 -4.02 22.21
N ARG A 254 -11.68 -3.94 20.94
CA ARG A 254 -11.23 -2.88 20.05
C ARG A 254 -11.83 -1.57 20.53
N PRO A 255 -11.01 -0.58 20.91
CA PRO A 255 -11.51 0.75 21.23
C PRO A 255 -12.24 1.32 20.01
N PHE A 256 -13.35 2.03 20.24
CA PHE A 256 -14.03 2.74 19.15
C PHE A 256 -13.10 3.71 18.41
N TRP A 257 -12.06 4.23 19.09
CA TRP A 257 -11.01 5.06 18.50
C TRP A 257 -10.20 4.35 17.41
N THR A 258 -10.08 3.01 17.44
CA THR A 258 -9.39 2.26 16.38
C THR A 258 -10.18 2.25 15.09
N ASP A 259 -11.52 2.30 15.15
CA ASP A 259 -12.35 2.52 13.96
C ASP A 259 -12.25 3.98 13.49
N GLY A 260 -12.24 4.95 14.41
CA GLY A 260 -11.99 6.35 14.08
C GLY A 260 -10.64 6.59 13.40
N PHE A 261 -9.57 5.95 13.90
CA PHE A 261 -8.25 5.97 13.27
C PHE A 261 -8.26 5.29 11.89
N LEU A 262 -8.95 4.15 11.75
CA LEU A 262 -9.07 3.48 10.46
C LEU A 262 -9.80 4.36 9.43
N CYS A 263 -10.87 5.07 9.83
CA CYS A 263 -11.56 6.04 8.98
C CYS A 263 -10.60 7.14 8.49
N PHE A 264 -9.85 7.74 9.42
CA PHE A 264 -8.85 8.77 9.16
C PHE A 264 -7.74 8.27 8.24
N ALA A 265 -7.15 7.12 8.57
CA ALA A 265 -6.03 6.54 7.85
C ALA A 265 -6.41 6.15 6.41
N LEU A 266 -7.59 5.55 6.21
CA LEU A 266 -8.12 5.23 4.88
C LEU A 266 -8.45 6.49 4.07
N GLY A 267 -8.95 7.57 4.69
CA GLY A 267 -9.17 8.81 3.96
C GLY A 267 -7.85 9.46 3.49
N LEU A 268 -6.80 9.44 4.34
CA LEU A 268 -5.45 9.83 3.91
C LEU A 268 -4.88 8.91 2.85
N TYR A 269 -5.20 7.62 2.93
CA TYR A 269 -4.82 6.66 1.91
C TYR A 269 -5.40 7.01 0.53
N GLY A 270 -6.52 7.72 0.47
CA GLY A 270 -7.09 8.23 -0.78
C GLY A 270 -6.20 9.22 -1.54
N ILE A 271 -5.36 10.00 -0.86
CA ILE A 271 -4.38 10.90 -1.53
C ILE A 271 -3.01 10.24 -1.72
N ILE A 272 -2.77 9.09 -1.08
CA ILE A 272 -1.57 8.26 -1.26
C ILE A 272 -1.77 7.28 -2.43
N TYR A 273 -2.93 6.63 -2.50
CA TYR A 273 -3.26 5.63 -3.51
C TYR A 273 -4.77 5.28 -3.50
N GLU A 274 -5.59 6.09 -4.20
CA GLU A 274 -7.05 5.98 -4.25
C GLU A 274 -7.55 4.61 -4.74
N THR A 275 -6.81 4.01 -5.67
CA THR A 275 -7.13 2.69 -6.21
C THR A 275 -7.13 1.65 -5.10
N HIS A 276 -6.08 1.62 -4.27
CA HIS A 276 -5.97 0.64 -3.19
C HIS A 276 -6.91 0.96 -2.03
N LEU A 277 -7.28 2.23 -1.81
CA LEU A 277 -8.35 2.59 -0.89
C LEU A 277 -9.65 1.87 -1.28
N LEU A 278 -10.07 2.00 -2.54
CA LEU A 278 -11.32 1.37 -3.01
C LEU A 278 -11.25 -0.16 -2.93
N LEU A 279 -10.11 -0.76 -3.27
CA LEU A 279 -9.88 -2.20 -3.13
C LEU A 279 -10.01 -2.65 -1.67
N PHE A 280 -9.43 -1.91 -0.73
CA PHE A 280 -9.53 -2.23 0.69
C PHE A 280 -10.94 -2.01 1.26
N CYS A 281 -11.68 -1.01 0.77
CA CYS A 281 -13.10 -0.86 1.08
C CYS A 281 -13.87 -2.15 0.72
N MET A 282 -13.60 -2.77 -0.43
CA MET A 282 -14.23 -4.05 -0.78
C MET A 282 -13.84 -5.19 0.19
N VAL A 283 -12.62 -5.21 0.70
CA VAL A 283 -12.19 -6.14 1.77
C VAL A 283 -13.08 -5.96 3.02
N LEU A 284 -13.32 -4.71 3.44
CA LEU A 284 -14.20 -4.41 4.58
C LEU A 284 -15.63 -4.89 4.34
N TRP A 285 -16.16 -4.77 3.12
CA TRP A 285 -17.51 -5.22 2.77
C TRP A 285 -17.67 -6.74 2.77
N VAL A 286 -16.61 -7.47 2.44
CA VAL A 286 -16.60 -8.94 2.44
C VAL A 286 -16.30 -9.51 3.84
N GLY A 287 -15.57 -8.79 4.69
CA GLY A 287 -15.19 -9.25 6.03
C GLY A 287 -16.33 -9.78 6.91
N PRO A 288 -17.52 -9.14 6.98
CA PRO A 288 -18.71 -9.68 7.64
C PRO A 288 -19.13 -11.09 7.23
N LEU A 289 -18.86 -11.49 5.98
CA LEU A 289 -19.23 -12.80 5.45
C LEU A 289 -18.23 -13.89 5.83
N LEU A 290 -16.96 -13.52 5.98
CA LEU A 290 -15.84 -14.46 6.10
C LEU A 290 -15.37 -14.61 7.54
N TRP A 291 -14.66 -13.60 8.06
CA TRP A 291 -14.04 -13.72 9.38
C TRP A 291 -14.88 -13.16 10.53
N ARG A 292 -15.74 -12.16 10.29
CA ARG A 292 -16.52 -11.50 11.37
C ARG A 292 -17.86 -12.16 11.69
N ARG A 293 -18.02 -13.44 11.35
CA ARG A 293 -19.26 -14.18 11.54
C ARG A 293 -19.39 -14.59 13.01
N ALA A 294 -19.93 -13.70 13.84
CA ALA A 294 -20.01 -13.91 15.29
C ALA A 294 -20.93 -15.06 15.72
N GLU A 295 -22.04 -15.35 15.01
CA GLU A 295 -23.10 -16.23 15.58
C GLU A 295 -23.81 -17.12 14.55
N GLY A 296 -23.15 -17.44 13.43
CA GLY A 296 -23.73 -18.35 12.43
C GLY A 296 -24.90 -17.76 11.61
N LYS A 297 -25.47 -16.61 11.98
CA LYS A 297 -26.51 -15.90 11.22
C LYS A 297 -25.98 -14.64 10.55
N LEU A 298 -26.28 -14.46 9.27
CA LEU A 298 -26.02 -13.21 8.55
C LEU A 298 -27.10 -12.20 8.92
N SER A 299 -26.68 -11.03 9.38
CA SER A 299 -27.56 -9.91 9.71
C SER A 299 -27.07 -8.66 8.96
N PRO A 300 -27.97 -7.89 8.31
CA PRO A 300 -27.60 -6.62 7.67
C PRO A 300 -26.85 -5.64 8.59
N ARG A 301 -27.04 -5.76 9.92
CA ARG A 301 -26.35 -4.95 10.91
C ARG A 301 -24.82 -5.10 10.88
N HIS A 302 -24.30 -6.26 10.43
CA HIS A 302 -22.85 -6.46 10.33
C HIS A 302 -22.17 -5.56 9.29
N TRP A 303 -22.95 -4.99 8.36
CA TRP A 303 -22.45 -4.06 7.34
C TRP A 303 -22.51 -2.59 7.77
N LEU A 304 -23.11 -2.27 8.92
CA LEU A 304 -23.13 -0.90 9.42
C LEU A 304 -21.71 -0.36 9.65
N ARG A 305 -20.82 -1.17 10.24
CA ARG A 305 -19.44 -0.76 10.49
C ARG A 305 -18.65 -0.54 9.19
N PRO A 306 -18.59 -1.49 8.23
CA PRO A 306 -17.99 -1.24 6.91
C PRO A 306 -18.59 -0.02 6.21
N PHE A 307 -19.92 0.16 6.26
CA PHE A 307 -20.59 1.31 5.67
C PHE A 307 -20.10 2.64 6.26
N LEU A 308 -20.04 2.74 7.59
CA LEU A 308 -19.57 3.94 8.27
C LEU A 308 -18.09 4.21 7.98
N ILE A 309 -17.24 3.20 8.02
CA ILE A 309 -15.80 3.36 7.75
C ILE A 309 -15.59 3.82 6.31
N CYS A 310 -16.13 3.09 5.33
CA CYS A 310 -15.99 3.45 3.92
C CYS A 310 -16.59 4.84 3.63
N GLY A 311 -17.77 5.13 4.16
CA GLY A 311 -18.45 6.42 3.96
C GLY A 311 -17.63 7.59 4.50
N VAL A 312 -17.17 7.51 5.75
CA VAL A 312 -16.36 8.57 6.37
C VAL A 312 -15.01 8.71 5.66
N SER A 313 -14.34 7.60 5.32
CA SER A 313 -13.05 7.64 4.62
C SER A 313 -13.13 8.24 3.22
N ILE A 314 -14.16 7.87 2.43
CA ILE A 314 -14.35 8.42 1.08
C ILE A 314 -14.69 9.91 1.15
N LEU A 315 -15.57 10.31 2.08
CA LEU A 315 -15.86 11.73 2.31
C LEU A 315 -14.60 12.48 2.70
N PHE A 316 -13.81 11.95 3.63
CA PHE A 316 -12.57 12.58 4.05
C PHE A 316 -11.57 12.70 2.88
N ALA A 317 -11.38 11.65 2.08
CA ALA A 317 -10.55 11.69 0.89
C ALA A 317 -11.03 12.74 -0.13
N ALA A 318 -12.34 12.90 -0.32
CA ALA A 318 -12.92 13.92 -1.20
C ALA A 318 -12.63 15.36 -0.73
N PHE A 319 -12.37 15.60 0.56
CA PHE A 319 -11.98 16.92 1.07
C PHE A 319 -10.47 17.17 0.97
N LEU A 320 -9.66 16.12 1.02
CA LEU A 320 -8.20 16.25 1.08
C LEU A 320 -7.59 16.66 -0.27
N GLY A 321 -8.07 16.13 -1.40
CA GLY A 321 -7.39 16.36 -2.67
C GLY A 321 -7.51 15.21 -3.65
N GLY A 322 -6.84 15.36 -4.79
CA GLY A 322 -6.55 14.24 -5.68
C GLY A 322 -7.76 13.71 -6.49
N PRO A 323 -7.70 12.45 -6.96
CA PRO A 323 -8.67 11.94 -7.92
C PRO A 323 -10.09 11.80 -7.37
N ILE A 324 -10.24 11.49 -6.07
CA ILE A 324 -11.55 11.34 -5.43
C ILE A 324 -12.26 12.70 -5.32
N GLN A 325 -11.52 13.75 -4.95
CA GLN A 325 -12.06 15.11 -4.96
C GLN A 325 -12.50 15.51 -6.38
N ASP A 326 -11.64 15.29 -7.38
CA ASP A 326 -11.95 15.64 -8.77
C ASP A 326 -13.20 14.90 -9.29
N LEU A 327 -13.36 13.62 -8.96
CA LEU A 327 -14.57 12.86 -9.27
C LEU A 327 -15.82 13.44 -8.59
N ALA A 328 -15.72 13.83 -7.31
CA ALA A 328 -16.83 14.43 -6.56
C ALA A 328 -17.24 15.81 -7.11
N LEU A 329 -16.27 16.65 -7.49
CA LEU A 329 -16.51 17.97 -8.07
C LEU A 329 -17.13 17.86 -9.48
N ARG A 330 -16.73 16.87 -10.28
CA ARG A 330 -17.36 16.58 -11.57
C ARG A 330 -18.79 16.05 -11.42
N ALA A 331 -19.02 15.15 -10.47
CA ALA A 331 -20.35 14.58 -10.22
C ALA A 331 -21.38 15.63 -9.79
N THR A 332 -20.94 16.72 -9.16
CA THR A 332 -21.79 17.85 -8.74
C THR A 332 -21.98 18.92 -9.82
N GLY A 333 -21.32 18.78 -10.98
CA GLY A 333 -21.34 19.78 -12.05
C GLY A 333 -20.59 21.08 -11.73
N MET A 334 -19.87 21.13 -10.59
CA MET A 334 -19.08 22.31 -10.20
C MET A 334 -17.84 22.51 -11.08
N ILE A 335 -17.39 21.46 -11.76
CA ILE A 335 -16.29 21.50 -12.73
C ILE A 335 -16.80 20.93 -14.05
N GLU A 336 -17.08 21.79 -15.03
CA GLU A 336 -17.21 21.41 -16.43
C GLU A 336 -15.83 21.52 -17.09
N VAL A 337 -15.20 20.40 -17.44
CA VAL A 337 -14.02 20.44 -18.31
C VAL A 337 -14.20 19.44 -19.43
N LYS A 338 -14.26 19.95 -20.67
CA LYS A 338 -13.95 19.17 -21.87
C LYS A 338 -12.46 18.86 -21.83
N VAL A 339 -12.11 17.73 -21.24
CA VAL A 339 -10.70 17.33 -21.14
C VAL A 339 -10.28 16.72 -22.47
N ASP A 340 -9.33 17.37 -23.15
CA ASP A 340 -8.62 16.78 -24.28
C ASP A 340 -7.85 15.52 -23.80
N HIS A 341 -7.63 14.57 -24.69
CA HIS A 341 -6.98 13.29 -24.40
C HIS A 341 -5.57 13.47 -23.84
N ALA A 342 -4.83 14.48 -24.34
CA ALA A 342 -3.49 14.84 -23.86
C ALA A 342 -3.55 15.44 -22.44
N ALA A 343 -4.52 16.32 -22.17
CA ALA A 343 -4.73 16.89 -20.84
C ALA A 343 -5.20 15.83 -19.83
N THR A 344 -5.93 14.79 -20.26
CA THR A 344 -6.37 13.70 -19.38
C THR A 344 -5.20 12.87 -18.88
N TYR A 345 -4.24 12.56 -19.76
CA TYR A 345 -3.01 11.85 -19.42
C TYR A 345 -2.11 12.71 -18.52
N GLN A 346 -1.83 13.95 -18.94
CA GLN A 346 -0.90 14.83 -18.23
C GLN A 346 -1.45 15.37 -16.91
N ALA A 347 -2.77 15.47 -16.75
CA ALA A 347 -3.41 15.86 -15.49
C ALA A 347 -3.84 14.66 -14.63
N GLN A 348 -3.57 13.41 -15.08
CA GLN A 348 -3.93 12.16 -14.39
C GLN A 348 -5.42 12.06 -14.02
N ARG A 349 -6.30 12.41 -14.97
CA ARG A 349 -7.76 12.37 -14.74
C ARG A 349 -8.35 11.01 -15.09
N VAL A 350 -9.13 10.45 -14.16
CA VAL A 350 -9.77 9.13 -14.33
C VAL A 350 -11.20 9.26 -14.86
N GLN A 351 -11.63 8.32 -15.70
CA GLN A 351 -13.04 8.09 -16.06
C GLN A 351 -13.44 6.72 -15.52
N VAL A 352 -14.64 6.56 -14.97
CA VAL A 352 -15.08 5.26 -14.44
C VAL A 352 -16.36 4.84 -15.15
N LYS A 353 -16.36 3.65 -15.75
CA LYS A 353 -17.54 3.02 -16.36
C LYS A 353 -17.68 1.59 -15.86
N PHE A 354 -18.89 1.23 -15.45
CA PHE A 354 -19.25 -0.12 -15.03
C PHE A 354 -20.68 -0.43 -15.50
N PRO A 355 -20.95 -1.62 -16.09
CA PRO A 355 -19.97 -2.66 -16.42
C PRO A 355 -19.05 -2.24 -17.56
N LYS A 356 -17.81 -2.75 -17.55
CA LYS A 356 -16.87 -2.64 -18.67
C LYS A 356 -17.42 -3.30 -19.93
N ARG A 357 -17.17 -2.71 -21.10
CA ARG A 357 -17.61 -3.27 -22.40
C ARG A 357 -17.02 -4.66 -22.65
N ASP A 358 -15.71 -4.80 -22.48
CA ASP A 358 -14.98 -6.06 -22.62
C ASP A 358 -14.88 -6.77 -21.26
N LEU A 359 -16.01 -7.32 -20.79
CA LEU A 359 -16.10 -8.04 -19.52
C LEU A 359 -15.09 -9.20 -19.43
N PHE A 360 -14.47 -9.33 -18.25
CA PHE A 360 -13.45 -10.32 -17.92
C PHE A 360 -12.17 -10.23 -18.77
N LYS A 361 -11.96 -9.11 -19.44
CA LYS A 361 -10.75 -8.85 -20.21
C LYS A 361 -10.00 -7.62 -19.72
N ILE A 362 -8.67 -7.68 -19.79
CA ILE A 362 -7.78 -6.55 -19.54
C ILE A 362 -7.02 -6.18 -20.81
N MET A 363 -6.66 -4.90 -20.95
CA MET A 363 -5.92 -4.41 -22.10
C MET A 363 -4.43 -4.70 -21.91
N VAL A 364 -3.96 -5.79 -22.50
CA VAL A 364 -2.55 -6.19 -22.44
C VAL A 364 -1.77 -5.43 -23.50
N GLY A 365 -0.56 -4.99 -23.13
CA GLY A 365 0.34 -4.26 -24.03
C GLY A 365 1.15 -5.17 -24.95
N PRO A 366 1.90 -4.58 -25.90
CA PRO A 366 2.76 -5.32 -26.81
C PRO A 366 3.89 -6.02 -26.05
N GLU A 367 4.65 -6.90 -26.71
CA GLU A 367 5.65 -7.80 -26.09
C GLU A 367 6.56 -7.12 -25.04
N VAL A 368 7.06 -5.90 -25.34
CA VAL A 368 7.90 -5.11 -24.43
C VAL A 368 7.22 -4.80 -23.09
N TYR A 369 5.89 -4.62 -23.10
CA TYR A 369 5.05 -4.40 -21.93
C TYR A 369 4.37 -5.66 -21.40
N ARG A 370 4.42 -6.78 -22.15
CA ARG A 370 3.78 -8.04 -21.79
C ARG A 370 4.42 -8.74 -20.58
N ARG A 371 5.49 -8.14 -20.01
CA ARG A 371 6.11 -8.41 -18.69
C ARG A 371 5.84 -9.85 -18.23
N LEU A 372 6.56 -10.81 -18.80
CA LEU A 372 6.52 -12.21 -18.37
C LEU A 372 7.09 -12.34 -16.96
N SER A 373 6.51 -13.23 -16.14
CA SER A 373 7.07 -13.53 -14.82
C SER A 373 8.55 -13.87 -14.94
N TYR A 374 9.37 -13.29 -14.08
CA TYR A 374 10.82 -13.54 -14.03
C TYR A 374 11.18 -15.02 -13.96
N VAL A 375 10.30 -15.85 -13.38
CA VAL A 375 10.50 -17.30 -13.28
C VAL A 375 10.63 -17.95 -14.65
N TYR A 376 9.79 -17.55 -15.62
CA TYR A 376 9.83 -18.11 -16.98
C TYR A 376 11.04 -17.63 -17.80
N GLN A 377 11.77 -16.63 -17.31
CA GLN A 377 12.98 -16.13 -17.98
C GLN A 377 14.21 -16.98 -17.65
N GLY A 378 14.12 -17.84 -16.63
CA GLY A 378 15.20 -18.74 -16.23
C GLY A 378 15.43 -19.90 -17.20
N LYS A 379 16.63 -20.50 -17.15
CA LYS A 379 17.03 -21.64 -18.00
C LYS A 379 16.09 -22.84 -17.88
N ALA A 380 15.46 -23.04 -16.72
CA ALA A 380 14.51 -24.12 -16.49
C ALA A 380 13.27 -24.07 -17.41
N PHE A 381 12.94 -22.90 -17.95
CA PHE A 381 11.78 -22.67 -18.81
C PHE A 381 12.17 -22.28 -20.24
N GLU A 382 13.43 -22.48 -20.64
CA GLU A 382 13.92 -22.11 -21.97
C GLU A 382 13.15 -22.80 -23.10
N GLY A 383 12.61 -24.01 -22.85
CA GLY A 383 11.75 -24.74 -23.79
C GLY A 383 10.38 -24.07 -24.03
N LEU A 384 9.84 -23.33 -23.05
CA LEU A 384 8.64 -22.50 -23.23
C LEU A 384 8.93 -21.24 -24.06
N ARG A 385 10.21 -20.85 -24.17
CA ARG A 385 10.69 -19.67 -24.91
C ARG A 385 11.08 -19.97 -26.36
N ARG A 386 11.35 -21.25 -26.69
CA ARG A 386 12.07 -21.66 -27.92
C ARG A 386 11.18 -22.00 -29.12
N THR A 387 9.88 -22.00 -28.97
CA THR A 387 8.98 -22.31 -30.07
C THR A 387 8.54 -20.98 -30.69
N GLY A 388 8.99 -20.71 -31.92
CA GLY A 388 8.53 -19.55 -32.71
C GLY A 388 7.02 -19.54 -32.99
N GLU A 389 6.28 -20.52 -32.47
CA GLU A 389 4.83 -20.72 -32.56
C GLU A 389 4.22 -21.12 -31.19
N THR A 390 4.90 -20.85 -30.05
CA THR A 390 4.42 -21.36 -28.75
C THR A 390 3.15 -20.67 -28.30
N ALA A 391 2.05 -21.44 -28.30
CA ALA A 391 0.85 -21.31 -27.48
C ALA A 391 0.70 -19.97 -26.73
N GLY A 392 0.08 -18.98 -27.38
CA GLY A 392 -0.33 -17.71 -26.77
C GLY A 392 0.70 -16.59 -26.83
N MET A 393 2.00 -16.88 -27.01
CA MET A 393 3.07 -15.87 -27.10
C MET A 393 3.27 -15.35 -28.53
N ASN A 394 2.19 -14.90 -29.20
CA ASN A 394 2.40 -14.03 -30.34
C ASN A 394 3.02 -12.74 -29.82
N ALA A 395 4.22 -12.41 -30.32
CA ALA A 395 4.86 -11.10 -30.20
C ALA A 395 3.97 -10.06 -30.89
N ARG A 396 2.87 -9.70 -30.21
CA ARG A 396 1.96 -8.68 -30.69
C ARG A 396 2.62 -7.33 -30.48
N THR A 397 2.58 -6.53 -31.54
CA THR A 397 3.12 -5.19 -31.59
C THR A 397 2.09 -4.13 -31.17
N ASP A 398 0.84 -4.56 -30.93
CA ASP A 398 -0.30 -3.73 -30.54
C ASP A 398 -0.84 -4.07 -29.14
N PHE A 399 -1.63 -3.15 -28.59
CA PHE A 399 -2.44 -3.38 -27.38
C PHE A 399 -3.70 -4.17 -27.76
N HIS A 400 -4.05 -5.20 -26.98
CA HIS A 400 -5.27 -5.98 -27.21
C HIS A 400 -5.94 -6.40 -25.91
N TYR A 401 -7.24 -6.67 -25.97
CA TYR A 401 -7.97 -7.24 -24.83
C TYR A 401 -7.75 -8.75 -24.73
N ALA A 402 -7.26 -9.20 -23.58
CA ALA A 402 -7.08 -10.61 -23.25
C ALA A 402 -7.91 -10.98 -22.02
N PHE A 403 -8.44 -12.21 -21.99
CA PHE A 403 -9.16 -12.71 -20.81
C PHE A 403 -8.21 -12.83 -19.61
N ILE A 404 -8.69 -12.49 -18.40
CA ILE A 404 -7.88 -12.52 -17.16
C ILE A 404 -7.38 -13.91 -16.77
N LEU A 405 -8.11 -14.97 -17.15
CA LEU A 405 -7.68 -16.37 -17.00
C LEU A 405 -7.09 -16.94 -18.30
N GLY A 406 -6.83 -16.08 -19.28
CA GLY A 406 -6.18 -16.45 -20.52
C GLY A 406 -4.67 -16.61 -20.35
N PRO A 407 -4.00 -17.34 -21.26
CA PRO A 407 -2.57 -17.59 -21.18
C PRO A 407 -1.74 -16.29 -21.17
N ASP A 408 -2.20 -15.25 -21.88
CA ASP A 408 -1.51 -13.95 -21.94
C ASP A 408 -1.33 -13.30 -20.57
N VAL A 409 -2.32 -13.45 -19.69
CA VAL A 409 -2.33 -12.88 -18.35
C VAL A 409 -1.69 -13.85 -17.36
N LEU A 410 -2.01 -15.15 -17.44
CA LEU A 410 -1.46 -16.17 -16.54
C LEU A 410 0.08 -16.25 -16.61
N LEU A 411 0.68 -16.08 -17.80
CA LEU A 411 2.13 -16.06 -17.97
C LEU A 411 2.82 -14.82 -17.39
N MET A 412 2.05 -13.78 -17.04
CA MET A 412 2.58 -12.69 -16.23
C MET A 412 2.80 -13.14 -14.79
N HIS A 413 2.10 -14.17 -14.31
CA HIS A 413 2.13 -14.58 -12.92
C HIS A 413 2.84 -15.92 -12.69
N TRP A 414 3.11 -16.20 -11.42
CA TRP A 414 3.63 -17.48 -10.94
C TRP A 414 2.74 -18.11 -9.85
N LEU A 415 3.35 -18.83 -8.93
CA LEU A 415 2.75 -19.68 -7.91
C LEU A 415 1.64 -18.99 -7.11
N ALA A 416 1.84 -17.74 -6.71
CA ALA A 416 0.87 -16.99 -5.91
C ALA A 416 -0.48 -16.86 -6.64
N LEU A 417 -0.50 -16.51 -7.92
CA LEU A 417 -1.76 -16.43 -8.67
C LEU A 417 -2.36 -17.81 -8.91
N TYR A 418 -1.53 -18.77 -9.37
CA TYR A 418 -2.02 -20.11 -9.71
C TYR A 418 -2.67 -20.82 -8.54
N LEU A 419 -2.10 -20.65 -7.34
CA LEU A 419 -2.65 -21.22 -6.12
C LEU A 419 -3.62 -20.28 -5.40
N GLY A 420 -3.70 -19.00 -5.79
CA GLY A 420 -4.49 -17.99 -5.08
C GLY A 420 -5.97 -18.32 -4.99
N LEU A 421 -6.57 -18.80 -6.09
CA LEU A 421 -7.98 -19.25 -6.10
C LEU A 421 -8.21 -20.52 -5.25
N PRO A 422 -7.51 -21.64 -5.45
CA PRO A 422 -7.73 -22.84 -4.62
C PRO A 422 -7.39 -22.62 -3.15
N VAL A 423 -6.32 -21.86 -2.83
CA VAL A 423 -6.00 -21.43 -1.47
C VAL A 423 -7.16 -20.65 -0.86
N GLY A 424 -7.73 -19.72 -1.61
CA GLY A 424 -8.90 -18.96 -1.22
C GLY A 424 -10.07 -19.83 -0.81
N LEU A 425 -10.47 -20.74 -1.69
CA LEU A 425 -11.57 -21.67 -1.46
C LEU A 425 -11.33 -22.52 -0.21
N TRP A 426 -10.09 -22.94 0.01
CA TRP A 426 -9.72 -23.66 1.23
C TRP A 426 -9.78 -22.75 2.48
N LEU A 427 -9.29 -21.50 2.40
CA LEU A 427 -9.36 -20.52 3.49
C LEU A 427 -10.79 -20.17 3.89
N LEU A 428 -11.77 -20.26 2.99
CA LEU A 428 -13.19 -20.10 3.33
C LEU A 428 -13.67 -21.11 4.38
N THR A 429 -13.01 -22.27 4.47
CA THR A 429 -13.32 -23.32 5.45
C THR A 429 -12.64 -23.11 6.80
N LYS A 430 -11.77 -22.11 6.91
CA LYS A 430 -10.96 -21.84 8.10
C LYS A 430 -11.35 -20.51 8.74
N LYS A 431 -10.88 -20.26 9.97
CA LYS A 431 -11.09 -18.99 10.69
C LYS A 431 -9.76 -18.26 10.88
N HIS A 432 -9.21 -17.75 9.77
CA HIS A 432 -7.94 -16.99 9.77
C HIS A 432 -8.15 -15.64 9.08
N PRO A 433 -8.48 -14.59 9.86
CA PRO A 433 -8.93 -13.32 9.30
C PRO A 433 -7.86 -12.62 8.48
N GLU A 434 -6.58 -12.68 8.88
CA GLU A 434 -5.47 -12.07 8.16
C GLU A 434 -5.30 -12.67 6.76
N ALA A 435 -5.25 -14.01 6.68
CA ALA A 435 -5.10 -14.72 5.41
C ALA A 435 -6.32 -14.52 4.50
N GLN A 436 -7.54 -14.51 5.06
CA GLN A 436 -8.77 -14.24 4.32
C GLN A 436 -8.84 -12.80 3.81
N ALA A 437 -8.45 -11.81 4.62
CA ALA A 437 -8.45 -10.41 4.21
C ALA A 437 -7.45 -10.18 3.05
N LEU A 438 -6.25 -10.76 3.13
CA LEU A 438 -5.26 -10.71 2.05
C LEU A 438 -5.76 -11.43 0.80
N TRP A 439 -6.44 -12.57 0.95
CA TRP A 439 -7.04 -13.28 -0.18
C TRP A 439 -8.13 -12.44 -0.87
N VAL A 440 -9.04 -11.85 -0.11
CA VAL A 440 -10.09 -10.98 -0.66
C VAL A 440 -9.47 -9.79 -1.38
N PHE A 441 -8.45 -9.16 -0.79
CA PHE A 441 -7.74 -8.08 -1.44
C PHE A 441 -7.15 -8.52 -2.78
N GLY A 442 -6.49 -9.68 -2.81
CA GLY A 442 -5.92 -10.25 -4.03
C GLY A 442 -6.98 -10.53 -5.10
N LEU A 443 -8.09 -11.16 -4.70
CA LEU A 443 -9.21 -11.49 -5.58
C LEU A 443 -9.87 -10.24 -6.18
N VAL A 444 -10.14 -9.24 -5.36
CA VAL A 444 -10.74 -7.99 -5.83
C VAL A 444 -9.77 -7.27 -6.76
N SER A 445 -8.48 -7.18 -6.41
CA SER A 445 -7.46 -6.56 -7.26
C SER A 445 -7.37 -7.22 -8.64
N PHE A 446 -7.51 -8.55 -8.69
CA PHE A 446 -7.51 -9.33 -9.93
C PHE A 446 -8.77 -9.09 -10.78
N LEU A 447 -9.93 -8.95 -10.15
CA LEU A 447 -11.21 -8.84 -10.86
C LEU A 447 -11.56 -7.42 -11.29
N VAL A 448 -11.19 -6.39 -10.51
CA VAL A 448 -11.55 -4.99 -10.79
C VAL A 448 -11.17 -4.52 -12.20
N PRO A 449 -9.93 -4.68 -12.71
CA PRO A 449 -9.61 -4.24 -14.08
C PRO A 449 -10.36 -5.01 -15.17
N ALA A 450 -10.89 -6.19 -14.84
CA ALA A 450 -11.69 -7.03 -15.73
C ALA A 450 -13.18 -6.63 -15.76
N LEU A 451 -13.63 -5.87 -14.76
CA LEU A 451 -15.04 -5.52 -14.54
C LEU A 451 -15.32 -4.03 -14.72
N VAL A 452 -14.34 -3.18 -14.43
CA VAL A 452 -14.44 -1.71 -14.44
C VAL A 452 -13.52 -1.15 -15.51
N ASP A 453 -14.05 -0.24 -16.31
CA ASP A 453 -13.29 0.54 -17.30
C ASP A 453 -12.89 1.88 -16.66
N PHE A 454 -11.57 2.10 -16.57
CA PHE A 454 -10.96 3.31 -15.99
C PHE A 454 -10.59 4.37 -17.05
N GLY A 455 -11.05 4.17 -18.28
CA GLY A 455 -10.72 4.97 -19.45
C GLY A 455 -9.43 4.50 -20.15
N PRO A 456 -9.24 4.93 -21.41
CA PRO A 456 -8.26 4.36 -22.34
C PRO A 456 -6.80 4.44 -21.89
N VAL A 457 -6.46 5.37 -21.00
CA VAL A 457 -5.12 5.50 -20.42
C VAL A 457 -4.92 4.51 -19.28
N HIS A 458 -5.80 4.54 -18.28
CA HIS A 458 -5.67 3.73 -17.06
C HIS A 458 -5.93 2.24 -17.31
N GLU A 459 -6.65 1.88 -18.38
CA GLU A 459 -6.77 0.49 -18.83
C GLU A 459 -5.42 -0.12 -19.24
N ARG A 460 -4.45 0.70 -19.68
CA ARG A 460 -3.09 0.26 -20.02
C ARG A 460 -2.22 0.06 -18.78
N GLU A 461 -2.62 0.64 -17.66
CA GLU A 461 -1.96 0.50 -16.36
C GLU A 461 -2.51 -0.71 -15.59
N TYR A 462 -2.88 -1.79 -16.29
CA TYR A 462 -3.40 -3.03 -15.70
C TYR A 462 -2.42 -3.65 -14.69
N PHE A 463 -1.12 -3.46 -14.92
CA PHE A 463 -0.06 -4.12 -14.18
C PHE A 463 -0.02 -3.80 -12.68
N ARG A 464 -0.46 -2.60 -12.26
CA ARG A 464 -0.56 -2.26 -10.83
C ARG A 464 -1.62 -3.09 -10.11
N TRP A 465 -2.70 -3.43 -10.81
CA TRP A 465 -3.78 -4.27 -10.28
C TRP A 465 -3.33 -5.72 -10.17
N GLU A 466 -2.64 -6.20 -11.21
CA GLU A 466 -2.06 -7.55 -11.21
C GLU A 466 -1.01 -7.72 -10.11
N PHE A 467 -0.17 -6.71 -9.85
CA PHE A 467 0.76 -6.76 -8.72
C PHE A 467 0.01 -6.79 -7.37
N GLY A 468 -1.04 -5.97 -7.21
CA GLY A 468 -1.91 -6.01 -6.01
C GLY A 468 -2.56 -7.38 -5.81
N ALA A 469 -2.98 -8.03 -6.90
CA ALA A 469 -3.47 -9.41 -6.90
C ALA A 469 -2.40 -10.39 -6.42
N GLY A 470 -1.19 -10.32 -7.01
CA GLY A 470 -0.05 -11.14 -6.62
C GLY A 470 0.33 -10.97 -5.14
N PHE A 471 0.31 -9.73 -4.63
CA PHE A 471 0.53 -9.43 -3.23
C PHE A 471 -0.50 -10.12 -2.32
N GLY A 472 -1.80 -9.92 -2.60
CA GLY A 472 -2.87 -10.50 -1.78
C GLY A 472 -2.84 -12.03 -1.79
N PHE A 473 -2.64 -12.63 -2.97
CA PHE A 473 -2.56 -14.09 -3.09
C PHE A 473 -1.29 -14.68 -2.48
N ALA A 474 -0.14 -14.00 -2.54
CA ALA A 474 1.08 -14.45 -1.87
C ALA A 474 0.90 -14.48 -0.34
N GLY A 475 0.27 -13.44 0.22
CA GLY A 475 -0.05 -13.40 1.64
C GLY A 475 -1.07 -14.48 2.06
N ALA A 476 -2.10 -14.71 1.24
CA ALA A 476 -3.06 -15.79 1.45
C ALA A 476 -2.41 -17.18 1.41
N LEU A 477 -1.54 -17.43 0.43
CA LEU A 477 -0.77 -18.66 0.30
C LEU A 477 0.13 -18.88 1.52
N ALA A 478 0.80 -17.85 2.01
CA ALA A 478 1.59 -17.93 3.22
C ALA A 478 0.75 -18.33 4.44
N GLY A 479 -0.41 -17.68 4.60
CA GLY A 479 -1.36 -18.03 5.65
C GLY A 479 -1.80 -19.49 5.53
N ALA A 480 -2.11 -19.98 4.33
CA ALA A 480 -2.54 -21.36 4.15
C ALA A 480 -1.44 -22.39 4.41
N LEU A 481 -0.20 -22.12 3.97
CA LEU A 481 0.95 -22.99 4.26
C LEU A 481 1.31 -23.04 5.74
N ALA A 482 1.00 -21.98 6.50
CA ALA A 482 1.24 -21.95 7.94
C ALA A 482 0.23 -22.79 8.75
N LEU A 483 -0.83 -23.25 8.10
CA LEU A 483 -1.99 -23.92 8.71
C LEU A 483 -2.13 -25.39 8.29
N GLY A 484 -1.40 -25.80 7.25
CA GLY A 484 -1.25 -27.20 6.86
C GLY A 484 -0.05 -27.81 7.58
#